data_AF-A0A6C0EZE5-F1
#
_entry.id   AF-A0A6C0EZE5-F1
#
_cell.length_a   1.000
_cell.length_b   1.000
_cell.length_c   1.000
_cell.angle_alpha   90.00
_cell.angle_beta   90.00
_cell.angle_gamma   90.00
#
_symmetry.space_group_name_H-M   'P 1'
#
loop_
_entity.id
_entity.type
_entity.pdbx_description
1 polymer ?
#
loop_
_entity_poly.entity_id
_entity_poly.type
_entity_poly.pdbx_seq_one_letter_code
_entity_poly.pdbx_strand_id
1 'polypeptide(L)'
;MSDRTCNKCNTIFQYPSLLKRHFKLSSRCSISDEEIIAFFNPNRGSITCYKCNKCFTRKSSLARHLTESNCVPNLVTNTQVVNIDNSVLNQVHITNNINNNTINNTINIQHINPFGLEDVRAIPIEEMKTILITGQEAGFKIIKIIYNKIENKNFYKPNMSRPEIACLNTDFNLTIYRSKEFCDALFDRCIAFLHHMLYLCKNEYSKSSIRAIYDNIEFIETTMRTEIYDKQLQNIIESEFRNNNVDNKDRIINFIKGIKNNNDNKEQSISLMNNILTLEHESAKEYSISITDDELNRVLGDPKLILGLNKREFIEDFKYHRIEDTRFYKFWKDRIKNETTYVSKSRTATIGDMKMITDKAIKIDKMLNLIRVRADHLTPNELINLDVEGFEIIEIEGNDVDSEEVDAANLEDLEGF
;
A
#
# COMPACT_ATOMS: atom_id res chain seq x y z
N MET A 1 8.21 20.47 -24.48
CA MET A 1 8.98 21.58 -23.87
C MET A 1 8.89 22.76 -24.83
N SER A 2 8.28 23.87 -24.42
CA SER A 2 8.08 25.05 -25.28
C SER A 2 9.41 25.76 -25.53
N ASP A 3 9.68 26.14 -26.78
CA ASP A 3 10.85 26.93 -27.17
C ASP A 3 10.91 28.23 -26.32
N ARG A 4 12.10 28.53 -25.79
CA ARG A 4 12.36 29.65 -24.87
C ARG A 4 13.13 30.79 -25.53
N THR A 5 13.14 30.80 -26.86
CA THR A 5 13.89 31.76 -27.67
C THR A 5 12.97 32.83 -28.20
N CYS A 6 13.35 34.11 -28.07
CA CYS A 6 12.63 35.20 -28.73
C CYS A 6 12.90 35.17 -30.23
N ASN A 7 11.87 35.09 -31.06
CA ASN A 7 11.97 35.07 -32.52
C ASN A 7 12.39 36.40 -33.16
N LYS A 8 12.35 37.52 -32.42
CA LYS A 8 12.76 38.86 -32.92
C LYS A 8 14.23 39.19 -32.63
N CYS A 9 14.76 38.75 -31.49
CA CYS A 9 16.13 39.08 -31.07
C CYS A 9 17.02 37.86 -30.81
N ASN A 10 16.50 36.65 -31.03
CA ASN A 10 17.18 35.37 -30.82
C ASN A 10 17.79 35.17 -29.42
N THR A 11 17.34 35.96 -28.43
CA THR A 11 17.77 35.80 -27.04
C THR A 11 17.06 34.60 -26.42
N ILE A 12 17.83 33.72 -25.77
CA ILE A 12 17.32 32.55 -25.06
C ILE A 12 17.05 32.92 -23.61
N PHE A 13 15.86 32.62 -23.11
CA PHE A 13 15.44 32.93 -21.74
C PHE A 13 15.43 31.68 -20.86
N GLN A 14 15.81 31.84 -19.59
CA GLN A 14 15.83 30.73 -18.64
C GLN A 14 14.41 30.15 -18.39
N TYR A 15 13.39 31.02 -18.34
CA TYR A 15 12.00 30.65 -18.04
C TYR A 15 11.00 31.25 -19.06
N PRO A 16 9.92 30.52 -19.43
CA PRO A 16 8.85 31.03 -20.30
C PRO A 16 8.19 32.32 -19.77
N SER A 17 8.11 32.48 -18.45
CA SER A 17 7.58 33.69 -17.80
C SER A 17 8.44 34.93 -18.09
N LEU A 18 9.77 34.77 -18.18
CA LEU A 18 10.68 35.86 -18.53
C LEU A 18 10.58 36.23 -20.00
N LEU A 19 10.42 35.25 -20.90
CA LEU A 19 10.14 35.49 -22.31
C LEU A 19 8.78 36.18 -22.50
N LYS A 20 7.75 35.77 -21.73
CA LYS A 20 6.44 36.43 -21.73
C LYS A 20 6.53 37.88 -21.25
N ARG A 21 7.31 38.15 -20.19
CA ARG A 21 7.56 39.52 -19.71
C ARG A 21 8.34 40.34 -20.74
N HIS A 22 9.31 39.72 -21.43
CA HIS A 22 10.08 40.35 -22.50
C HIS A 22 9.17 40.79 -23.67
N PHE A 23 8.23 39.95 -24.10
CA PHE A 23 7.23 40.31 -25.11
C PHE A 23 6.25 41.41 -24.67
N LYS A 24 6.08 41.65 -23.36
CA LYS A 24 5.21 42.74 -22.87
C LYS A 24 5.94 44.07 -22.72
N LEU A 25 7.20 44.04 -22.31
CA LEU A 25 7.92 45.23 -21.86
C LEU A 25 9.03 45.70 -22.81
N SER A 26 9.48 44.87 -23.75
CA SER A 26 10.55 45.25 -24.67
C SER A 26 10.06 46.28 -25.68
N SER A 27 10.78 47.39 -25.82
CA SER A 27 10.50 48.40 -26.84
C SER A 27 10.66 47.89 -28.28
N ARG A 28 11.52 46.88 -28.49
CA ARG A 28 11.82 46.33 -29.82
C ARG A 28 11.19 44.97 -30.09
N CYS A 29 10.88 44.22 -29.04
CA CYS A 29 10.36 42.86 -29.14
C CYS A 29 8.93 42.73 -28.60
N SER A 30 8.27 43.84 -28.29
CA SER A 30 6.86 43.80 -27.90
C SER A 30 5.99 43.25 -29.02
N ILE A 31 5.00 42.47 -28.60
CA ILE A 31 3.94 41.88 -29.44
C ILE A 31 2.63 41.91 -28.64
N SER A 32 1.50 41.79 -29.32
CA SER A 32 0.19 41.89 -28.64
C SER A 32 -0.05 40.72 -27.69
N ASP A 33 -0.96 40.88 -26.73
CA ASP A 33 -1.30 39.79 -25.81
C ASP A 33 -1.88 38.56 -26.54
N GLU A 34 -2.58 38.76 -27.67
CA GLU A 34 -3.05 37.69 -28.55
C GLU A 34 -1.88 36.93 -29.22
N GLU A 35 -0.88 37.65 -29.71
CA GLU A 35 0.32 37.06 -30.33
C GLU A 35 1.17 36.30 -29.30
N ILE A 36 1.32 36.84 -28.09
CA ILE A 36 1.99 36.14 -26.96
C ILE A 36 1.26 34.83 -26.66
N ILE A 37 -0.07 34.88 -26.61
CA ILE A 37 -0.90 33.71 -26.34
C ILE A 37 -0.71 32.64 -27.42
N ALA A 38 -0.71 33.03 -28.69
CA ALA A 38 -0.51 32.15 -29.84
C ALA A 38 0.90 31.53 -29.82
N PHE A 39 1.93 32.33 -29.52
CA PHE A 39 3.32 31.88 -29.41
C PHE A 39 3.49 30.78 -28.35
N PHE A 40 2.93 30.97 -27.15
CA PHE A 40 3.03 29.96 -26.08
C PHE A 40 2.01 28.81 -26.21
N ASN A 41 0.99 28.95 -27.06
CA ASN A 41 -0.06 27.95 -27.25
C ASN A 41 -0.46 27.84 -28.73
N PRO A 42 0.42 27.32 -29.61
CA PRO A 42 0.15 27.27 -31.05
C PRO A 42 -1.06 26.39 -31.42
N ASN A 43 -1.54 25.54 -30.50
CA ASN A 43 -2.72 24.68 -30.65
C ASN A 43 -3.97 25.20 -29.93
N ARG A 44 -4.05 26.50 -29.58
CA ARG A 44 -5.28 27.08 -29.03
C ARG A 44 -6.38 27.12 -30.10
N GLY A 45 -7.29 26.13 -30.08
CA GLY A 45 -8.59 26.21 -30.76
C GLY A 45 -8.99 25.08 -31.70
N SER A 46 -8.30 23.94 -31.75
CA SER A 46 -8.64 22.86 -32.72
C SER A 46 -9.84 21.98 -32.34
N ILE A 47 -10.58 22.30 -31.28
CA ILE A 47 -11.73 21.50 -30.85
C ILE A 47 -13.00 22.26 -31.24
N THR A 48 -13.60 21.91 -32.37
CA THR A 48 -14.82 22.55 -32.88
C THR A 48 -16.06 21.70 -32.60
N CYS A 49 -17.20 22.34 -32.33
CA CYS A 49 -18.48 21.66 -32.31
C CYS A 49 -18.93 21.34 -33.74
N TYR A 50 -19.21 20.07 -34.03
CA TYR A 50 -19.65 19.62 -35.36
C TYR A 50 -20.99 20.24 -35.81
N LYS A 51 -21.83 20.70 -34.88
CA LYS A 51 -23.18 21.22 -35.18
C LYS A 51 -23.20 22.73 -35.39
N CYS A 52 -22.42 23.50 -34.65
CA CYS A 52 -22.44 24.97 -34.71
C CYS A 52 -21.08 25.61 -35.05
N ASN A 53 -20.05 24.80 -35.31
CA ASN A 53 -18.69 25.22 -35.64
C ASN A 53 -18.02 26.18 -34.63
N LYS A 54 -18.54 26.29 -33.41
CA LYS A 54 -17.87 27.03 -32.33
C LYS A 54 -16.58 26.34 -31.91
N CYS A 55 -15.50 27.12 -31.74
CA CYS A 55 -14.19 26.63 -31.30
C CYS A 55 -14.07 26.65 -29.77
N PHE A 56 -13.44 25.62 -29.21
CA PHE A 56 -13.22 25.46 -27.78
C PHE A 56 -11.72 25.24 -27.50
N THR A 57 -11.26 25.77 -26.37
CA THR A 57 -9.87 25.63 -25.92
C THR A 57 -9.62 24.38 -25.08
N ARG A 58 -10.69 23.68 -24.64
CA ARG A 58 -10.63 22.49 -23.78
C ARG A 58 -11.71 21.49 -24.18
N LYS A 59 -11.41 20.17 -24.13
CA LYS A 59 -12.37 19.09 -24.40
C LYS A 59 -13.57 19.14 -23.46
N SER A 60 -13.37 19.47 -22.18
CA SER A 60 -14.46 19.60 -21.20
C SER A 60 -15.43 20.73 -21.55
N SER A 61 -14.94 21.84 -22.13
CA SER A 61 -15.79 22.93 -22.59
C SER A 61 -16.62 22.55 -23.81
N LEU A 62 -16.05 21.76 -24.75
CA LEU A 62 -16.84 21.18 -25.85
C LEU A 62 -17.85 20.17 -25.32
N ALA A 63 -17.46 19.27 -24.41
CA ALA A 63 -18.34 18.26 -23.83
C ALA A 63 -19.54 18.92 -23.15
N ARG A 64 -19.30 19.95 -22.33
CA ARG A 64 -20.35 20.74 -21.70
C ARG A 64 -21.24 21.45 -22.73
N HIS A 65 -20.65 22.01 -23.79
CA HIS A 65 -21.41 22.62 -24.87
C HIS A 65 -22.31 21.61 -25.61
N LEU A 66 -21.83 20.37 -25.82
CA LEU A 66 -22.62 19.30 -26.42
C LEU A 66 -23.71 18.79 -25.48
N THR A 67 -23.58 18.91 -24.15
CA THR A 67 -24.60 18.43 -23.21
C THR A 67 -25.61 19.50 -22.79
N GLU A 68 -25.23 20.76 -22.75
CA GLU A 68 -26.03 21.85 -22.15
C GLU A 68 -26.57 22.88 -23.14
N SER A 69 -26.11 22.86 -24.41
CA SER A 69 -26.62 23.78 -25.45
C SER A 69 -27.57 23.04 -26.40
N ASN A 70 -28.25 23.76 -27.31
CA ASN A 70 -29.05 23.19 -28.43
C ASN A 70 -28.25 22.29 -29.42
N CYS A 71 -27.02 21.91 -29.06
CA CYS A 71 -26.11 21.06 -29.80
C CYS A 71 -26.03 19.62 -29.27
N VAL A 72 -26.99 19.17 -28.45
CA VAL A 72 -27.09 17.78 -27.96
C VAL A 72 -27.13 16.77 -29.11
N PRO A 73 -26.28 15.73 -29.11
CA PRO A 73 -26.40 14.59 -30.00
C PRO A 73 -27.61 13.74 -29.59
N ASN A 74 -28.58 13.57 -30.48
CA ASN A 74 -29.66 12.59 -30.28
C ASN A 74 -29.07 11.18 -30.42
N LEU A 75 -28.95 10.45 -29.30
CA LEU A 75 -28.66 9.02 -29.30
C LEU A 75 -29.89 8.25 -29.77
N VAL A 76 -29.85 7.78 -31.02
CA VAL A 76 -30.82 6.84 -31.57
C VAL A 76 -30.44 5.43 -31.10
N THR A 77 -31.24 4.83 -30.21
CA THR A 77 -31.13 3.41 -29.85
C THR A 77 -31.90 2.58 -30.89
N ASN A 78 -31.17 1.91 -31.78
CA ASN A 78 -31.74 0.85 -32.61
C ASN A 78 -31.72 -0.47 -31.82
N THR A 79 -32.90 -0.94 -31.43
CA THR A 79 -33.13 -2.28 -30.91
C THR A 79 -33.14 -3.26 -32.09
N GLN A 80 -32.17 -4.18 -32.13
CA GLN A 80 -32.28 -5.41 -32.94
C GLN A 80 -32.45 -6.60 -32.00
N VAL A 81 -33.59 -7.26 -32.16
CA VAL A 81 -33.96 -8.52 -31.53
C VAL A 81 -33.20 -9.64 -32.22
N VAL A 82 -32.44 -10.43 -31.47
CA VAL A 82 -31.93 -11.74 -31.92
C VAL A 82 -32.29 -12.76 -30.85
N ASN A 83 -33.16 -13.71 -31.24
CA ASN A 83 -33.44 -14.94 -30.49
C ASN A 83 -32.25 -15.89 -30.62
N ILE A 84 -31.75 -16.44 -29.50
CA ILE A 84 -30.99 -17.70 -29.49
C ILE A 84 -31.37 -18.51 -28.24
N ASP A 85 -31.62 -19.78 -28.49
CA ASP A 85 -32.08 -20.84 -27.60
C ASP A 85 -31.19 -21.14 -26.38
N ASN A 86 -31.84 -21.63 -25.32
CA ASN A 86 -31.21 -22.19 -24.13
C ASN A 86 -30.57 -23.55 -24.40
N SER A 87 -29.29 -23.71 -24.03
CA SER A 87 -28.82 -24.98 -23.45
C SER A 87 -27.75 -24.75 -22.37
N VAL A 88 -27.99 -25.45 -21.27
CA VAL A 88 -27.38 -25.48 -19.94
C VAL A 88 -25.90 -25.90 -19.92
N LEU A 89 -25.03 -25.20 -19.17
CA LEU A 89 -24.37 -25.78 -17.97
C LEU A 89 -23.60 -24.74 -17.11
N ASN A 90 -24.11 -24.60 -15.89
CA ASN A 90 -23.59 -24.04 -14.63
C ASN A 90 -22.09 -23.69 -14.49
N GLN A 91 -21.82 -22.44 -14.05
CA GLN A 91 -21.10 -22.19 -12.79
C GLN A 91 -21.48 -20.82 -12.21
N VAL A 92 -21.64 -20.80 -10.90
CA VAL A 92 -22.37 -19.84 -10.05
C VAL A 92 -21.70 -18.46 -10.00
N HIS A 93 -22.36 -17.44 -10.55
CA HIS A 93 -22.16 -16.04 -10.19
C HIS A 93 -23.45 -15.55 -9.52
N ILE A 94 -23.41 -15.30 -8.21
CA ILE A 94 -24.52 -14.66 -7.49
C ILE A 94 -24.47 -13.16 -7.84
N THR A 95 -25.20 -12.79 -8.88
CA THR A 95 -25.67 -11.42 -9.10
C THR A 95 -27.11 -11.34 -8.59
N ASN A 96 -27.30 -10.72 -7.43
CA ASN A 96 -28.65 -10.36 -6.97
C ASN A 96 -29.17 -9.20 -7.82
N ASN A 97 -29.91 -9.55 -8.87
CA ASN A 97 -30.92 -8.69 -9.48
C ASN A 97 -32.07 -8.53 -8.47
N ILE A 98 -32.23 -7.33 -7.90
CA ILE A 98 -33.50 -6.90 -7.32
C ILE A 98 -34.13 -5.92 -8.29
N ASN A 99 -34.99 -6.44 -9.17
CA ASN A 99 -36.02 -5.65 -9.81
C ASN A 99 -37.15 -5.42 -8.79
N ASN A 100 -37.17 -4.23 -8.17
CA ASN A 100 -38.39 -3.71 -7.56
C ASN A 100 -38.64 -2.31 -8.12
N ASN A 101 -39.56 -2.23 -9.08
CA ASN A 101 -40.24 -0.99 -9.42
C ASN A 101 -41.11 -0.59 -8.21
N THR A 102 -40.53 0.20 -7.31
CA THR A 102 -41.27 1.07 -6.40
C THR A 102 -40.64 2.45 -6.54
N ILE A 103 -41.35 3.38 -7.18
CA ILE A 103 -40.93 4.79 -7.22
C ILE A 103 -41.17 5.35 -5.82
N ASN A 104 -40.26 5.03 -4.90
CA ASN A 104 -40.04 5.86 -3.72
C ASN A 104 -39.13 6.99 -4.19
N ASN A 105 -39.48 8.24 -3.87
CA ASN A 105 -38.54 9.36 -3.92
C ASN A 105 -37.47 9.14 -2.83
N THR A 106 -36.65 8.10 -2.95
CA THR A 106 -35.42 7.96 -2.19
C THR A 106 -34.48 9.02 -2.73
N ILE A 107 -34.31 10.11 -1.95
CA ILE A 107 -33.14 10.96 -2.06
C ILE A 107 -31.96 9.99 -2.01
N ASN A 108 -31.30 9.75 -3.14
CA ASN A 108 -30.15 8.86 -3.21
C ASN A 108 -28.99 9.61 -2.55
N ILE A 109 -28.87 9.44 -1.23
CA ILE A 109 -27.89 10.18 -0.44
C ILE A 109 -26.53 9.63 -0.81
N GLN A 110 -25.64 10.51 -1.25
CA GLN A 110 -24.29 10.12 -1.60
C GLN A 110 -23.64 9.46 -0.38
N HIS A 111 -23.24 8.19 -0.54
CA HIS A 111 -22.59 7.44 0.53
C HIS A 111 -21.24 8.06 0.90
N ILE A 112 -20.91 8.01 2.19
CA ILE A 112 -19.62 8.44 2.75
C ILE A 112 -19.10 7.31 3.64
N ASN A 113 -17.89 6.86 3.34
CA ASN A 113 -17.18 5.89 4.16
C ASN A 113 -16.76 6.55 5.47
N PRO A 114 -17.04 5.95 6.64
CA PRO A 114 -16.47 6.39 7.91
C PRO A 114 -14.94 6.50 7.83
N PHE A 115 -14.39 7.44 8.58
CA PHE A 115 -12.94 7.59 8.68
C PHE A 115 -12.31 6.32 9.24
N GLY A 116 -11.35 5.80 8.49
CA GLY A 116 -10.67 4.55 8.80
C GLY A 116 -11.30 3.30 8.21
N LEU A 117 -12.40 3.43 7.46
CA LEU A 117 -13.03 2.38 6.66
C LEU A 117 -13.10 2.77 5.19
N GLU A 118 -12.04 3.37 4.66
CA GLU A 118 -11.93 3.66 3.23
C GLU A 118 -11.61 2.37 2.44
N ASP A 119 -12.36 2.11 1.37
CA ASP A 119 -12.20 0.87 0.58
C ASP A 119 -11.08 0.99 -0.47
N VAL A 120 -10.01 0.22 -0.28
CA VAL A 120 -8.90 0.13 -1.23
C VAL A 120 -9.27 -0.63 -2.51
N ARG A 121 -10.28 -1.51 -2.49
CA ARG A 121 -10.67 -2.36 -3.64
C ARG A 121 -11.20 -1.55 -4.83
N ALA A 122 -11.57 -0.30 -4.61
CA ALA A 122 -11.93 0.61 -5.68
C ALA A 122 -10.71 1.15 -6.45
N ILE A 123 -9.48 0.74 -6.10
CA ILE A 123 -8.25 0.99 -6.88
C ILE A 123 -7.98 -0.27 -7.73
N PRO A 124 -7.75 -0.16 -9.05
CA PRO A 124 -7.42 -1.31 -9.89
C PRO A 124 -6.13 -2.02 -9.44
N ILE A 125 -6.07 -3.35 -9.57
CA ILE A 125 -4.90 -4.17 -9.18
C ILE A 125 -3.59 -3.67 -9.82
N GLU A 126 -3.60 -3.27 -11.09
CA GLU A 126 -2.40 -2.74 -11.76
C GLU A 126 -1.91 -1.41 -11.16
N GLU A 127 -2.83 -0.56 -10.72
CA GLU A 127 -2.50 0.68 -10.02
C GLU A 127 -1.98 0.38 -8.61
N MET A 128 -2.59 -0.58 -7.91
CA MET A 128 -2.09 -1.07 -6.61
C MET A 128 -0.64 -1.56 -6.72
N LYS A 129 -0.35 -2.39 -7.72
CA LYS A 129 1.00 -2.92 -7.97
C LYS A 129 2.00 -1.79 -8.21
N THR A 130 1.62 -0.79 -9.00
CA THR A 130 2.46 0.38 -9.27
C THR A 130 2.76 1.17 -7.99
N ILE A 131 1.78 1.34 -7.10
CA ILE A 131 1.99 2.04 -5.82
C ILE A 131 2.95 1.24 -4.92
N LEU A 132 2.70 -0.06 -4.74
CA LEU A 132 3.46 -0.93 -3.83
C LEU A 132 4.96 -0.97 -4.17
N ILE A 133 5.32 -0.93 -5.46
CA ILE A 133 6.73 -0.96 -5.89
C ILE A 133 7.42 0.41 -5.87
N THR A 134 6.72 1.50 -5.50
CA THR A 134 7.31 2.85 -5.53
C THR A 134 8.08 3.24 -4.27
N GLY A 135 8.36 2.27 -3.40
CA GLY A 135 9.20 2.47 -2.24
C GLY A 135 8.54 3.40 -1.22
N GLN A 136 9.33 4.35 -0.70
CA GLN A 136 8.92 5.33 0.30
C GLN A 136 7.71 6.19 -0.14
N GLU A 137 7.58 6.46 -1.44
CA GLU A 137 6.49 7.28 -1.99
C GLU A 137 5.12 6.59 -1.98
N ALA A 138 5.07 5.28 -1.68
CA ALA A 138 3.84 4.49 -1.69
C ALA A 138 2.79 5.08 -0.72
N GLY A 139 3.20 5.47 0.49
CA GLY A 139 2.31 6.03 1.51
C GLY A 139 1.66 7.35 1.09
N PHE A 140 2.42 8.24 0.46
CA PHE A 140 1.86 9.50 -0.04
C PHE A 140 0.88 9.27 -1.20
N LYS A 141 1.24 8.40 -2.14
CA LYS A 141 0.41 8.11 -3.31
C LYS A 141 -0.93 7.50 -2.93
N ILE A 142 -0.94 6.54 -2.01
CA ILE A 142 -2.17 5.87 -1.59
C ILE A 142 -3.14 6.84 -0.90
N ILE A 143 -2.65 7.71 -0.01
CA ILE A 143 -3.48 8.73 0.64
C ILE A 143 -4.11 9.64 -0.41
N LYS A 144 -3.31 10.12 -1.37
CA LYS A 144 -3.81 11.01 -2.43
C LYS A 144 -4.90 10.33 -3.26
N ILE A 145 -4.73 9.06 -3.62
CA ILE A 145 -5.69 8.31 -4.43
C ILE A 145 -6.97 8.04 -3.65
N ILE A 146 -6.86 7.52 -2.42
CA ILE A 146 -7.99 7.19 -1.56
C ILE A 146 -8.82 8.44 -1.26
N TYR A 147 -8.18 9.52 -0.82
CA TYR A 147 -8.88 10.74 -0.44
C TYR A 147 -9.22 11.66 -1.61
N ASN A 148 -8.82 11.35 -2.85
CA ASN A 148 -9.38 12.03 -4.03
C ASN A 148 -10.80 11.54 -4.35
N LYS A 149 -11.20 10.38 -3.81
CA LYS A 149 -12.54 9.84 -3.98
C LYS A 149 -13.55 10.56 -3.11
N ILE A 150 -14.75 10.73 -3.65
CA ILE A 150 -15.76 11.62 -3.10
C ILE A 150 -16.41 11.01 -1.84
N GLU A 151 -16.52 9.68 -1.81
CA GLU A 151 -16.98 8.84 -0.70
C GLU A 151 -16.03 8.84 0.50
N ASN A 152 -14.75 9.18 0.30
CA ASN A 152 -13.74 9.23 1.36
C ASN A 152 -13.50 10.65 1.89
N LYS A 153 -14.32 11.63 1.45
CA LYS A 153 -14.31 13.01 1.98
C LYS A 153 -15.06 13.07 3.31
N ASN A 154 -14.53 12.37 4.31
CA ASN A 154 -15.21 12.03 5.56
C ASN A 154 -14.75 12.87 6.77
N PHE A 155 -13.95 13.92 6.54
CA PHE A 155 -13.50 14.84 7.57
C PHE A 155 -13.51 16.30 7.12
N TYR A 156 -13.60 17.22 8.10
CA TYR A 156 -13.53 18.67 7.89
C TYR A 156 -13.08 19.39 9.18
N LYS A 157 -12.62 20.63 9.09
CA LYS A 157 -12.40 21.54 10.22
C LYS A 157 -13.70 22.27 10.59
N PRO A 158 -14.24 22.07 11.80
CA PRO A 158 -15.39 22.83 12.29
C PRO A 158 -15.11 24.33 12.38
N ASN A 159 -13.87 24.66 12.76
CA ASN A 159 -13.36 26.01 12.81
C ASN A 159 -11.97 26.05 12.17
N MET A 160 -11.82 26.80 11.07
CA MET A 160 -10.57 26.87 10.31
C MET A 160 -9.37 27.39 11.12
N SER A 161 -9.63 28.20 12.15
CA SER A 161 -8.60 28.78 13.01
C SER A 161 -8.17 27.87 14.16
N ARG A 162 -8.90 26.77 14.40
CA ARG A 162 -8.60 25.83 15.49
C ARG A 162 -7.92 24.56 14.97
N PRO A 163 -7.18 23.85 15.84
CA PRO A 163 -6.53 22.60 15.49
C PRO A 163 -7.50 21.40 15.59
N GLU A 164 -8.81 21.62 15.64
CA GLU A 164 -9.78 20.53 15.74
C GLU A 164 -10.24 20.09 14.34
N ILE A 165 -10.33 18.78 14.15
CA ILE A 165 -10.82 18.14 12.93
C ILE A 165 -11.97 17.23 13.33
N ALA A 166 -13.11 17.36 12.65
CA ALA A 166 -14.26 16.48 12.81
C ALA A 166 -14.22 15.40 11.74
N CYS A 167 -14.34 14.15 12.16
CA CYS A 167 -14.38 12.99 11.29
C CYS A 167 -15.71 12.24 11.48
N LEU A 168 -16.26 11.70 10.39
CA LEU A 168 -17.37 10.75 10.44
C LEU A 168 -16.86 9.41 11.00
N ASN A 169 -17.47 8.91 12.07
CA ASN A 169 -17.10 7.63 12.69
C ASN A 169 -18.04 6.48 12.27
N THR A 170 -17.74 5.27 12.74
CA THR A 170 -18.47 4.02 12.42
C THR A 170 -19.91 4.02 12.92
N ASP A 171 -20.23 4.81 13.94
CA ASP A 171 -21.60 4.99 14.45
C ASP A 171 -22.39 6.05 13.67
N PHE A 172 -21.83 6.56 12.56
CA PHE A 172 -22.35 7.66 11.76
C PHE A 172 -22.54 8.96 12.57
N ASN A 173 -21.65 9.19 13.53
CA ASN A 173 -21.55 10.42 14.31
C ASN A 173 -20.23 11.14 14.03
N LEU A 174 -20.07 12.34 14.59
CA LEU A 174 -18.83 13.11 14.47
C LEU A 174 -17.93 12.88 15.69
N THR A 175 -16.72 12.40 15.45
CA THR A 175 -15.63 12.38 16.43
C THR A 175 -14.71 13.57 16.18
N ILE A 176 -14.28 14.25 17.24
CA ILE A 176 -13.34 15.37 17.15
C ILE A 176 -11.93 14.90 17.52
N TYR A 177 -10.99 15.12 16.61
CA TYR A 177 -9.56 14.88 16.81
C TYR A 177 -8.81 16.22 16.94
N ARG A 178 -7.73 16.26 17.74
CA ARG A 178 -6.72 17.30 17.58
C ARG A 178 -5.90 17.04 16.31
N SER A 179 -5.36 18.08 15.67
CA SER A 179 -4.61 17.96 14.40
C SER A 179 -3.54 16.88 14.44
N LYS A 180 -2.78 16.79 15.54
CA LYS A 180 -1.72 15.79 15.69
C LYS A 180 -2.27 14.37 15.74
N GLU A 181 -3.29 14.14 16.56
CA GLU A 181 -3.97 12.84 16.69
C GLU A 181 -4.62 12.41 15.37
N PHE A 182 -5.21 13.35 14.63
CA PHE A 182 -5.77 13.08 13.31
C PHE A 182 -4.69 12.65 12.31
N CYS A 183 -3.56 13.36 12.29
CA CYS A 183 -2.44 13.01 11.42
C CYS A 183 -1.84 11.65 11.77
N ASP A 184 -1.69 11.33 13.07
CA ASP A 184 -1.24 10.02 13.53
C ASP A 184 -2.21 8.92 13.08
N ALA A 185 -3.53 9.13 13.27
CA ALA A 185 -4.54 8.19 12.83
C ALA A 185 -4.55 8.02 11.30
N LEU A 186 -4.43 9.10 10.54
CA LEU A 186 -4.38 9.07 9.07
C LEU A 186 -3.12 8.33 8.57
N PHE A 187 -2.00 8.49 9.26
CA PHE A 187 -0.78 7.74 8.97
C PHE A 187 -0.96 6.25 9.25
N ASP A 188 -1.52 5.88 10.40
CA ASP A 188 -1.78 4.47 10.72
C ASP A 188 -2.75 3.83 9.69
N ARG A 189 -3.72 4.61 9.19
CA ARG A 189 -4.60 4.17 8.08
C ARG A 189 -3.84 3.97 6.77
N CYS A 190 -2.89 4.85 6.47
CA CYS A 190 -2.03 4.71 5.29
C CYS A 190 -1.27 3.37 5.28
N ILE A 191 -0.69 2.98 6.42
CA ILE A 191 -0.01 1.69 6.58
C ILE A 191 -1.00 0.54 6.39
N ALA A 192 -2.18 0.61 7.01
CA ALA A 192 -3.22 -0.41 6.84
C ALA A 192 -3.64 -0.57 5.37
N PHE A 193 -3.79 0.53 4.62
CA PHE A 193 -4.12 0.46 3.20
C PHE A 193 -3.03 -0.22 2.36
N LEU A 194 -1.75 0.03 2.66
CA LEU A 194 -0.64 -0.65 1.98
C LEU A 194 -0.66 -2.15 2.28
N HIS A 195 -0.93 -2.55 3.53
CA HIS A 195 -1.08 -3.95 3.89
C HIS A 195 -2.25 -4.64 3.18
N HIS A 196 -3.41 -3.97 3.09
CA HIS A 196 -4.56 -4.49 2.36
C HIS A 196 -4.27 -4.63 0.86
N MET A 197 -3.57 -3.67 0.26
CA MET A 197 -3.16 -3.76 -1.15
C MET A 197 -2.18 -4.90 -1.38
N LEU A 198 -1.19 -5.10 -0.50
CA LEU A 198 -0.30 -6.24 -0.60
C LEU A 198 -1.06 -7.57 -0.47
N TYR A 199 -2.01 -7.66 0.46
CA TYR A 199 -2.89 -8.84 0.59
C TYR A 199 -3.66 -9.11 -0.71
N LEU A 200 -4.30 -8.08 -1.30
CA LEU A 200 -5.07 -8.22 -2.53
C LEU A 200 -4.20 -8.60 -3.75
N CYS A 201 -2.95 -8.12 -3.79
CA CYS A 201 -2.01 -8.40 -4.88
C CYS A 201 -1.10 -9.60 -4.62
N LYS A 202 -1.21 -10.32 -3.49
CA LYS A 202 -0.22 -11.32 -3.08
C LYS A 202 0.03 -12.42 -4.13
N ASN A 203 -1.02 -12.84 -4.83
CA ASN A 203 -0.93 -13.89 -5.85
C ASN A 203 -0.29 -13.41 -7.17
N GLU A 204 -0.13 -12.09 -7.33
CA GLU A 204 0.53 -11.45 -8.49
C GLU A 204 2.05 -11.33 -8.32
N TYR A 205 2.56 -11.67 -7.12
CA TYR A 205 3.96 -11.48 -6.77
C TYR A 205 4.62 -12.80 -6.41
N SER A 206 5.92 -12.89 -6.70
CA SER A 206 6.75 -13.91 -6.08
C SER A 206 6.90 -13.61 -4.58
N LYS A 207 7.18 -14.64 -3.78
CA LYS A 207 7.42 -14.46 -2.34
C LYS A 207 8.59 -13.53 -2.01
N SER A 208 9.63 -13.53 -2.84
CA SER A 208 10.73 -12.58 -2.69
C SER A 208 10.29 -11.13 -2.93
N SER A 209 9.40 -10.90 -3.90
CA SER A 209 8.79 -9.57 -4.12
C SER A 209 7.87 -9.17 -2.98
N ILE A 210 7.04 -10.10 -2.46
CA ILE A 210 6.19 -9.85 -1.28
C ILE A 210 7.04 -9.40 -0.10
N ARG A 211 8.15 -10.11 0.19
CA ARG A 211 9.08 -9.76 1.26
C ARG A 211 9.66 -8.35 1.06
N ALA A 212 10.16 -8.03 -0.12
CA ALA A 212 10.73 -6.71 -0.40
C ALA A 212 9.69 -5.57 -0.26
N ILE A 213 8.44 -5.81 -0.66
CA ILE A 213 7.35 -4.84 -0.49
C ILE A 213 7.01 -4.69 0.99
N TYR A 214 6.92 -5.80 1.73
CA TYR A 214 6.68 -5.80 3.16
C TYR A 214 7.75 -5.00 3.91
N ASP A 215 9.03 -5.28 3.66
CA ASP A 215 10.16 -4.57 4.26
C ASP A 215 10.07 -3.06 4.00
N ASN A 216 9.63 -2.67 2.81
CA ASN A 216 9.39 -1.27 2.47
C ASN A 216 8.20 -0.67 3.24
N ILE A 217 7.10 -1.41 3.47
CA ILE A 217 5.98 -0.94 4.29
C ILE A 217 6.43 -0.70 5.73
N GLU A 218 7.19 -1.63 6.31
CA GLU A 218 7.75 -1.49 7.66
C GLU A 218 8.76 -0.33 7.75
N PHE A 219 9.56 -0.15 6.70
CA PHE A 219 10.43 1.02 6.59
C PHE A 219 9.60 2.32 6.62
N ILE A 220 8.52 2.41 5.84
CA ILE A 220 7.62 3.58 5.85
C ILE A 220 7.06 3.81 7.26
N GLU A 221 6.56 2.76 7.92
CA GLU A 221 6.00 2.85 9.27
C GLU A 221 6.99 3.44 10.28
N THR A 222 8.26 3.01 10.20
CA THR A 222 9.31 3.35 11.18
C THR A 222 10.02 4.67 10.90
N THR A 223 10.27 5.01 9.64
CA THR A 223 11.05 6.21 9.25
C THR A 223 10.21 7.37 8.76
N MET A 224 9.06 7.11 8.14
CA MET A 224 8.29 8.17 7.51
C MET A 224 7.24 8.80 8.42
N ARG A 225 7.00 8.28 9.63
CA ARG A 225 6.04 8.88 10.59
C ARG A 225 6.32 10.37 10.84
N THR A 226 7.59 10.76 10.94
CA THR A 226 8.01 12.17 11.09
C THR A 226 8.12 12.91 9.74
N GLU A 227 8.67 12.28 8.69
CA GLU A 227 8.89 12.93 7.39
C GLU A 227 7.58 13.20 6.59
N ILE A 228 6.62 12.27 6.66
CA ILE A 228 5.29 12.42 6.05
C ILE A 228 4.50 13.50 6.79
N TYR A 229 4.55 13.50 8.13
CA TYR A 229 3.87 14.50 8.96
C TYR A 229 4.33 15.93 8.63
N ASP A 230 5.65 16.17 8.62
CA ASP A 230 6.19 17.54 8.63
C ASP A 230 6.20 18.25 7.27
N LYS A 231 6.10 17.56 6.11
CA LYS A 231 6.29 18.23 4.80
C LYS A 231 5.33 17.86 3.68
N GLN A 232 4.81 16.64 3.61
CA GLN A 232 4.02 16.22 2.44
C GLN A 232 2.55 15.96 2.75
N LEU A 233 2.24 15.27 3.86
CA LEU A 233 0.87 14.97 4.24
C LEU A 233 0.13 16.20 4.74
N GLN A 234 0.81 17.04 5.54
CA GLN A 234 0.25 18.31 5.97
C GLN A 234 -0.19 19.18 4.78
N ASN A 235 0.60 19.21 3.69
CA ASN A 235 0.23 19.95 2.49
C ASN A 235 -1.02 19.39 1.81
N ILE A 236 -1.18 18.06 1.73
CA ILE A 236 -2.42 17.44 1.21
C ILE A 236 -3.59 17.84 2.10
N ILE A 237 -3.50 17.61 3.40
CA ILE A 237 -4.56 17.88 4.37
C ILE A 237 -4.95 19.36 4.34
N GLU A 238 -3.98 20.27 4.35
CA GLU A 238 -4.23 21.71 4.27
C GLU A 238 -4.89 22.11 2.96
N SER A 239 -4.45 21.52 1.83
CA SER A 239 -5.09 21.78 0.54
C SER A 239 -6.54 21.30 0.53
N GLU A 240 -6.82 20.16 1.17
CA GLU A 240 -8.17 19.62 1.33
C GLU A 240 -9.05 20.58 2.14
N PHE A 241 -8.54 21.09 3.26
CA PHE A 241 -9.26 22.07 4.06
C PHE A 241 -9.46 23.42 3.36
N ARG A 242 -8.50 23.88 2.56
CA ARG A 242 -8.64 25.16 1.85
C ARG A 242 -9.68 25.07 0.73
N ASN A 243 -9.72 23.95 0.03
CA ASN A 243 -10.50 23.82 -1.19
C ASN A 243 -11.89 23.21 -0.96
N ASN A 244 -12.02 22.25 -0.04
CA ASN A 244 -13.21 21.40 0.06
C ASN A 244 -13.90 21.42 1.43
N ASN A 245 -13.40 22.15 2.43
CA ASN A 245 -13.89 22.05 3.82
C ASN A 245 -15.38 22.30 4.00
N VAL A 246 -15.92 23.32 3.33
CA VAL A 246 -17.35 23.67 3.43
C VAL A 246 -18.20 22.60 2.74
N ASP A 247 -17.80 22.16 1.54
CA ASP A 247 -18.49 21.11 0.80
C ASP A 247 -18.49 19.78 1.59
N ASN A 248 -17.34 19.37 2.12
CA ASN A 248 -17.21 18.18 2.94
C ASN A 248 -18.11 18.27 4.18
N LYS A 249 -18.13 19.42 4.88
CA LYS A 249 -19.01 19.65 6.03
C LYS A 249 -20.48 19.46 5.66
N ASP A 250 -20.95 20.11 4.59
CA ASP A 250 -22.35 20.06 4.19
C ASP A 250 -22.76 18.64 3.76
N ARG A 251 -21.89 17.95 3.01
CA ARG A 251 -22.10 16.56 2.58
C ARG A 251 -22.17 15.59 3.75
N ILE A 252 -21.25 15.69 4.71
CA ILE A 252 -21.25 14.85 5.91
C ILE A 252 -22.50 15.10 6.76
N ILE A 253 -22.89 16.35 6.97
CA ILE A 253 -24.11 16.68 7.73
C ILE A 253 -25.36 16.13 7.04
N ASN A 254 -25.45 16.26 5.72
CA ASN A 254 -26.57 15.75 4.94
C ASN A 254 -26.61 14.22 4.95
N PHE A 255 -25.45 13.56 4.85
CA PHE A 255 -25.33 12.12 4.99
C PHE A 255 -25.82 11.64 6.36
N ILE A 256 -25.34 12.23 7.45
CA ILE A 256 -25.76 11.86 8.82
C ILE A 256 -27.27 12.03 9.01
N LYS A 257 -27.85 13.16 8.55
CA LYS A 257 -29.31 13.37 8.59
C LYS A 257 -30.04 12.29 7.79
N GLY A 258 -29.49 11.95 6.63
CA GLY A 258 -29.96 10.91 5.75
C GLY A 258 -30.07 9.54 6.40
N ILE A 259 -28.99 9.11 7.04
CA ILE A 259 -28.89 7.84 7.75
C ILE A 259 -29.83 7.80 8.97
N LYS A 260 -30.02 8.93 9.67
CA LYS A 260 -30.94 9.00 10.81
C LYS A 260 -32.41 8.94 10.40
N ASN A 261 -32.75 9.44 9.22
CA ASN A 261 -34.13 9.55 8.75
C ASN A 261 -34.60 8.36 7.90
N ASN A 262 -33.67 7.53 7.40
CA ASN A 262 -33.98 6.41 6.53
C ASN A 262 -33.20 5.16 6.95
N ASN A 263 -33.92 4.15 7.45
CA ASN A 263 -33.34 2.88 7.89
C ASN A 263 -32.68 2.09 6.74
N ASP A 264 -33.25 2.10 5.53
CA ASP A 264 -32.69 1.38 4.38
C ASP A 264 -31.29 1.92 4.03
N ASN A 265 -31.13 3.25 4.03
CA ASN A 265 -29.84 3.90 3.79
C ASN A 265 -28.81 3.54 4.88
N LYS A 266 -29.26 3.40 6.12
CA LYS A 266 -28.44 2.98 7.25
C LYS A 266 -27.99 1.53 7.08
N GLU A 267 -28.91 0.62 6.77
CA GLU A 267 -28.61 -0.80 6.53
C GLU A 267 -27.63 -0.98 5.37
N GLN A 268 -27.84 -0.27 4.26
CA GLN A 268 -26.92 -0.30 3.12
C GLN A 268 -25.51 0.18 3.52
N SER A 269 -25.41 1.26 4.30
CA SER A 269 -24.12 1.79 4.76
C SER A 269 -23.42 0.85 5.74
N ILE A 270 -24.17 0.18 6.62
CA ILE A 270 -23.65 -0.87 7.52
C ILE A 270 -23.14 -2.06 6.71
N SER A 271 -23.88 -2.48 5.67
CA SER A 271 -23.45 -3.59 4.81
C SER A 271 -22.13 -3.29 4.10
N LEU A 272 -21.95 -2.06 3.59
CA LEU A 272 -20.69 -1.65 2.97
C LEU A 272 -19.54 -1.67 3.97
N MET A 273 -19.76 -1.13 5.18
CA MET A 273 -18.77 -1.17 6.26
C MET A 273 -18.38 -2.61 6.65
N ASN A 274 -19.35 -3.53 6.78
CA ASN A 274 -19.08 -4.93 7.09
C ASN A 274 -18.23 -5.62 6.00
N ASN A 275 -18.41 -5.26 4.73
CA ASN A 275 -17.58 -5.77 3.64
C ASN A 275 -16.13 -5.30 3.74
N ILE A 276 -15.87 -4.15 4.34
CA ILE A 276 -14.52 -3.61 4.57
C ILE A 276 -13.91 -4.27 5.81
N LEU A 277 -14.66 -4.41 6.89
CA LEU A 277 -14.23 -5.15 8.09
C LEU A 277 -13.89 -6.62 7.78
N THR A 278 -14.60 -7.23 6.84
CA THR A 278 -14.28 -8.59 6.36
C THR A 278 -12.90 -8.62 5.68
N LEU A 279 -12.61 -7.63 4.82
CA LEU A 279 -11.29 -7.49 4.20
C LEU A 279 -10.19 -7.29 5.24
N GLU A 280 -10.42 -6.44 6.24
CA GLU A 280 -9.48 -6.22 7.35
C GLU A 280 -9.14 -7.52 8.08
N HIS A 281 -10.17 -8.31 8.41
CA HIS A 281 -10.00 -9.58 9.10
C HIS A 281 -9.30 -10.65 8.23
N GLU A 282 -9.65 -10.75 6.96
CA GLU A 282 -8.97 -11.67 6.03
C GLU A 282 -7.52 -11.29 5.80
N SER A 283 -7.26 -9.99 5.61
CA SER A 283 -5.91 -9.46 5.52
C SER A 283 -5.13 -9.80 6.79
N ALA A 284 -5.67 -9.52 7.98
CA ALA A 284 -5.01 -9.80 9.25
C ALA A 284 -4.62 -11.29 9.42
N LYS A 285 -5.44 -12.22 8.93
CA LYS A 285 -5.09 -13.65 8.91
C LYS A 285 -3.87 -13.93 8.04
N GLU A 286 -3.73 -13.26 6.90
CA GLU A 286 -2.55 -13.42 6.04
C GLU A 286 -1.25 -12.93 6.70
N TYR A 287 -1.36 -11.97 7.62
CA TYR A 287 -0.21 -11.49 8.38
C TYR A 287 0.07 -12.32 9.64
N SER A 288 -0.78 -13.31 9.97
CA SER A 288 -0.50 -14.26 11.04
C SER A 288 0.49 -15.33 10.61
N ILE A 289 1.36 -15.72 11.54
CA ILE A 289 2.32 -16.82 11.35
C ILE A 289 1.55 -18.14 11.33
N SER A 290 1.78 -18.95 10.30
CA SER A 290 1.18 -20.28 10.15
C SER A 290 2.21 -21.40 10.26
N ILE A 291 3.46 -21.17 9.85
CA ILE A 291 4.56 -22.12 9.93
C ILE A 291 5.26 -21.93 11.28
N THR A 292 5.26 -22.98 12.10
CA THR A 292 5.81 -22.92 13.47
C THR A 292 7.27 -23.37 13.51
N ASP A 293 8.00 -22.97 14.56
CA ASP A 293 9.36 -23.49 14.81
C ASP A 293 9.37 -25.00 15.01
N ASP A 294 8.33 -25.57 15.64
CA ASP A 294 8.19 -27.03 15.80
C ASP A 294 8.08 -27.75 14.45
N GLU A 295 7.32 -27.18 13.51
CA GLU A 295 7.24 -27.71 12.15
C GLU A 295 8.60 -27.64 11.44
N LEU A 296 9.29 -26.50 11.53
CA LEU A 296 10.62 -26.34 10.94
C LEU A 296 11.61 -27.32 11.56
N ASN A 297 11.58 -27.52 12.89
CA ASN A 297 12.46 -28.43 13.60
C ASN A 297 12.17 -29.89 13.27
N ARG A 298 10.91 -30.28 13.09
CA ARG A 298 10.56 -31.63 12.64
C ARG A 298 11.11 -31.94 11.25
N VAL A 299 11.12 -30.96 10.34
CA VAL A 299 11.57 -31.17 8.95
C VAL A 299 13.09 -31.04 8.80
N LEU A 300 13.70 -30.13 9.54
CA LEU A 300 15.10 -29.73 9.35
C LEU A 300 16.01 -30.10 10.55
N GLY A 301 15.47 -30.81 11.54
CA GLY A 301 16.11 -31.15 12.82
C GLY A 301 16.03 -30.02 13.85
N ASP A 302 16.01 -30.37 15.14
CA ASP A 302 16.03 -29.37 16.22
C ASP A 302 17.46 -28.80 16.39
N PRO A 303 17.66 -27.48 16.21
CA PRO A 303 18.97 -26.87 16.38
C PRO A 303 19.54 -27.04 17.79
N LYS A 304 18.71 -27.10 18.85
CA LYS A 304 19.18 -27.28 20.22
C LYS A 304 19.81 -28.67 20.41
N LEU A 305 19.18 -29.71 19.85
CA LEU A 305 19.71 -31.07 19.92
C LEU A 305 21.01 -31.21 19.11
N ILE A 306 21.00 -30.73 17.86
CA ILE A 306 22.17 -30.81 16.96
C ILE A 306 23.37 -30.06 17.55
N LEU A 307 23.14 -28.84 18.05
CA LEU A 307 24.19 -28.04 18.67
C LEU A 307 24.64 -28.63 20.02
N GLY A 308 23.71 -29.17 20.80
CA GLY A 308 23.97 -29.77 22.11
C GLY A 308 24.89 -30.98 22.04
N LEU A 309 24.60 -31.92 21.14
CA LEU A 309 25.41 -33.12 20.91
C LEU A 309 26.85 -32.81 20.47
N ASN A 310 27.04 -31.71 19.76
CA ASN A 310 28.33 -31.31 19.18
C ASN A 310 28.95 -30.08 19.87
N LYS A 311 28.47 -29.70 21.07
CA LYS A 311 28.85 -28.42 21.72
C LYS A 311 30.36 -28.27 21.88
N ARG A 312 31.04 -29.32 22.35
CA ARG A 312 32.50 -29.34 22.55
C ARG A 312 33.26 -29.16 21.24
N GLU A 313 32.83 -29.88 20.22
CA GLU A 313 33.39 -29.82 18.88
C GLU A 313 33.25 -28.43 18.25
N PHE A 314 32.13 -27.75 18.46
CA PHE A 314 31.95 -26.37 18.02
C PHE A 314 32.88 -25.41 18.77
N ILE A 315 33.00 -25.53 20.09
CA ILE A 315 33.87 -24.68 20.91
C ILE A 315 35.35 -24.85 20.50
N GLU A 316 35.79 -26.07 20.27
CA GLU A 316 37.18 -26.34 19.87
C GLU A 316 37.54 -25.78 18.49
N ASP A 317 36.56 -25.70 17.58
CA ASP A 317 36.76 -25.19 16.23
C ASP A 317 37.25 -23.73 16.19
N PHE A 318 36.83 -22.92 17.17
CA PHE A 318 37.25 -21.53 17.32
C PHE A 318 38.73 -21.37 17.71
N LYS A 319 39.40 -22.43 18.15
CA LYS A 319 40.85 -22.38 18.44
C LYS A 319 41.70 -22.31 17.16
N TYR A 320 41.17 -22.82 16.06
CA TYR A 320 41.92 -23.03 14.82
C TYR A 320 41.40 -22.20 13.65
N HIS A 321 40.17 -21.70 13.73
CA HIS A 321 39.48 -21.05 12.63
C HIS A 321 38.95 -19.66 12.99
N ARG A 322 38.89 -18.79 11.98
CA ARG A 322 38.09 -17.55 12.05
C ARG A 322 36.62 -17.92 12.10
N ILE A 323 35.78 -17.05 12.69
CA ILE A 323 34.36 -17.37 12.88
C ILE A 323 33.67 -17.81 11.60
N GLU A 324 33.92 -17.17 10.47
CA GLU A 324 33.27 -17.48 9.18
C GLU A 324 33.54 -18.91 8.71
N ASP A 325 34.67 -19.48 9.14
CA ASP A 325 35.11 -20.81 8.76
C ASP A 325 34.65 -21.90 9.74
N THR A 326 34.16 -21.50 10.93
CA THR A 326 33.70 -22.45 11.96
C THR A 326 32.44 -23.19 11.53
N ARG A 327 32.32 -24.43 12.00
CA ARG A 327 31.12 -25.26 11.85
C ARG A 327 29.90 -24.61 12.49
N PHE A 328 30.06 -23.87 13.60
CA PHE A 328 28.96 -23.18 14.28
C PHE A 328 28.35 -22.08 13.39
N TYR A 329 29.21 -21.25 12.79
CA TYR A 329 28.78 -20.20 11.87
C TYR A 329 28.10 -20.81 10.64
N LYS A 330 28.74 -21.80 10.02
CA LYS A 330 28.19 -22.50 8.84
C LYS A 330 26.84 -23.15 9.13
N PHE A 331 26.70 -23.83 10.26
CA PHE A 331 25.43 -24.42 10.72
C PHE A 331 24.31 -23.38 10.72
N TRP A 332 24.50 -22.23 11.35
CA TRP A 332 23.44 -21.22 11.44
C TRP A 332 23.13 -20.55 10.09
N LYS A 333 24.15 -20.33 9.23
CA LYS A 333 23.92 -19.82 7.87
C LYS A 333 23.18 -20.82 6.99
N ASP A 334 23.51 -22.10 7.08
CA ASP A 334 22.81 -23.16 6.36
C ASP A 334 21.39 -23.35 6.89
N ARG A 335 21.23 -23.32 8.22
CA ARG A 335 19.91 -23.44 8.86
C ARG A 335 18.95 -22.36 8.39
N ILE A 336 19.32 -21.08 8.47
CA ILE A 336 18.42 -20.00 8.04
C ILE A 336 18.14 -20.03 6.54
N LYS A 337 19.12 -20.46 5.73
CA LYS A 337 18.95 -20.66 4.29
C LYS A 337 17.94 -21.77 3.99
N ASN A 338 18.02 -22.88 4.72
CA ASN A 338 17.12 -24.02 4.56
C ASN A 338 15.69 -23.67 5.02
N GLU A 339 15.53 -23.03 6.17
CA GLU A 339 14.22 -22.54 6.63
C GLU A 339 13.62 -21.52 5.66
N THR A 340 14.42 -20.57 5.16
CA THR A 340 13.97 -19.60 4.14
C THR A 340 13.50 -20.31 2.87
N THR A 341 14.21 -21.35 2.45
CA THR A 341 13.85 -22.15 1.27
C THR A 341 12.55 -22.91 1.50
N TYR A 342 12.36 -23.53 2.67
CA TYR A 342 11.14 -24.23 3.05
C TYR A 342 9.93 -23.29 3.00
N VAL A 343 9.99 -22.14 3.70
CA VAL A 343 8.92 -21.13 3.70
C VAL A 343 8.65 -20.62 2.29
N SER A 344 9.70 -20.39 1.49
CA SER A 344 9.56 -19.94 0.10
C SER A 344 8.93 -20.98 -0.83
N LYS A 345 9.06 -22.27 -0.57
CA LYS A 345 8.42 -23.32 -1.39
C LYS A 345 7.03 -23.73 -0.89
N SER A 346 6.73 -23.53 0.40
CA SER A 346 5.45 -23.94 1.01
C SER A 346 4.24 -23.23 0.38
N ARG A 347 3.26 -23.98 -0.14
CA ARG A 347 2.07 -23.41 -0.77
C ARG A 347 1.13 -22.70 0.21
N THR A 348 1.22 -23.05 1.49
CA THR A 348 0.37 -22.49 2.55
C THR A 348 1.01 -21.31 3.27
N ALA A 349 2.26 -20.97 2.93
CA ALA A 349 2.99 -19.90 3.59
C ALA A 349 2.28 -18.54 3.41
N THR A 350 2.07 -17.86 4.52
CA THR A 350 1.42 -16.56 4.59
C THR A 350 2.45 -15.42 4.49
N ILE A 351 1.98 -14.17 4.41
CA ILE A 351 2.87 -13.00 4.53
C ILE A 351 3.51 -12.97 5.93
N GLY A 352 2.77 -13.39 6.96
CA GLY A 352 3.29 -13.54 8.32
C GLY A 352 4.50 -14.46 8.41
N ASP A 353 4.50 -15.58 7.67
CA ASP A 353 5.63 -16.51 7.64
C ASP A 353 6.87 -15.90 6.98
N MET A 354 6.68 -15.10 5.91
CA MET A 354 7.78 -14.38 5.25
C MET A 354 8.41 -13.35 6.19
N LYS A 355 7.59 -12.67 7.00
CA LYS A 355 8.08 -11.75 8.03
C LYS A 355 8.86 -12.51 9.10
N MET A 356 8.25 -13.55 9.67
CA MET A 356 8.87 -14.35 10.73
C MET A 356 10.26 -14.83 10.33
N ILE A 357 10.43 -15.37 9.13
CA ILE A 357 11.74 -15.88 8.69
C ILE A 357 12.76 -14.75 8.48
N THR A 358 12.30 -13.57 8.08
CA THR A 358 13.14 -12.37 7.97
C THR A 358 13.63 -11.90 9.33
N ASP A 359 12.73 -11.81 10.31
CA ASP A 359 13.06 -11.44 11.69
C ASP A 359 14.03 -12.45 12.32
N LYS A 360 13.80 -13.74 12.08
CA LYS A 360 14.68 -14.82 12.54
C LYS A 360 16.08 -14.71 11.93
N ALA A 361 16.19 -14.41 10.63
CA ALA A 361 17.47 -14.18 9.98
C ALA A 361 18.24 -13.00 10.61
N ILE A 362 17.55 -11.89 10.88
CA ILE A 362 18.16 -10.72 11.55
C ILE A 362 18.65 -11.08 12.96
N LYS A 363 17.86 -11.85 13.72
CA LYS A 363 18.26 -12.32 15.06
C LYS A 363 19.50 -13.22 15.01
N ILE A 364 19.55 -14.16 14.07
CA ILE A 364 20.70 -15.04 13.87
C ILE A 364 21.94 -14.23 13.49
N ASP A 365 21.85 -13.29 12.54
CA ASP A 365 23.00 -12.46 12.16
C ASP A 365 23.49 -11.58 13.33
N LYS A 366 22.58 -11.07 14.18
CA LYS A 366 22.95 -10.36 15.42
C LYS A 366 23.69 -11.29 16.41
N MET A 367 23.19 -12.50 16.61
CA MET A 367 23.83 -13.51 17.45
C MET A 367 25.23 -13.85 16.92
N LEU A 368 25.37 -14.14 15.63
CA LEU A 368 26.66 -14.46 15.02
C LEU A 368 27.65 -13.28 15.12
N ASN A 369 27.19 -12.04 14.99
CA ASN A 369 28.03 -10.86 15.19
C ASN A 369 28.51 -10.73 16.64
N LEU A 370 27.67 -11.06 17.63
CA LEU A 370 28.09 -11.09 19.03
C LEU A 370 29.15 -12.18 19.28
N ILE A 371 28.95 -13.37 18.72
CA ILE A 371 29.94 -14.46 18.80
C ILE A 371 31.25 -14.07 18.10
N ARG A 372 31.19 -13.34 16.96
CA ARG A 372 32.39 -12.79 16.30
C ARG A 372 33.18 -11.90 17.25
N VAL A 373 32.51 -10.95 17.91
CA VAL A 373 33.16 -10.07 18.88
C VAL A 373 33.78 -10.86 20.03
N ARG A 374 33.10 -11.91 20.53
CA ARG A 374 33.67 -12.79 21.57
C ARG A 374 34.93 -13.53 21.07
N ALA A 375 34.87 -14.08 19.86
CA ALA A 375 35.99 -14.80 19.25
C ALA A 375 37.22 -13.90 19.06
N ASP A 376 37.02 -12.65 18.61
CA ASP A 376 38.10 -11.69 18.39
C ASP A 376 38.84 -11.28 19.68
N HIS A 377 38.18 -11.41 20.83
CA HIS A 377 38.76 -11.09 22.15
C HIS A 377 39.16 -12.34 22.96
N LEU A 378 39.09 -13.52 22.35
CA LEU A 378 39.34 -14.78 23.04
C LEU A 378 40.83 -14.93 23.39
N THR A 379 41.12 -15.21 24.66
CA THR A 379 42.49 -15.50 25.08
C THR A 379 42.87 -16.97 24.80
N PRO A 380 44.17 -17.31 24.60
CA PRO A 380 44.57 -18.65 24.15
C PRO A 380 44.11 -19.83 25.03
N ASN A 381 43.81 -19.60 26.31
CA ASN A 381 43.40 -20.62 27.26
C ASN A 381 41.90 -20.57 27.61
N GLU A 382 41.16 -19.67 26.98
CA GLU A 382 39.74 -19.45 27.25
C GLU A 382 38.87 -20.19 26.23
N LEU A 383 37.77 -20.75 26.69
CA LEU A 383 36.77 -21.37 25.82
C LEU A 383 35.74 -20.33 25.43
N ILE A 384 35.40 -20.26 24.15
CA ILE A 384 34.37 -19.34 23.69
C ILE A 384 33.02 -19.74 24.29
N ASN A 385 32.31 -18.75 24.83
CA ASN A 385 30.92 -18.91 25.22
C ASN A 385 30.02 -18.73 24.00
N LEU A 386 29.32 -19.80 23.60
CA LEU A 386 28.37 -19.79 22.49
C LEU A 386 26.94 -19.43 22.91
N ASP A 387 26.64 -19.38 24.20
CA ASP A 387 25.29 -19.10 24.69
C ASP A 387 24.96 -17.62 24.53
N VAL A 388 23.83 -17.36 23.87
CA VAL A 388 23.25 -16.03 23.63
C VAL A 388 21.76 -16.14 23.94
N GLU A 389 21.19 -15.09 24.52
CA GLU A 389 19.76 -15.07 24.88
C GLU A 389 18.87 -15.47 23.68
N GLY A 390 18.07 -16.53 23.86
CA GLY A 390 17.22 -17.11 22.83
C GLY A 390 17.90 -18.09 21.86
N PHE A 391 19.20 -18.37 22.06
CA PHE A 391 20.02 -19.31 21.28
C PHE A 391 20.87 -20.21 22.18
N GLU A 392 20.42 -20.47 23.40
CA GLU A 392 21.15 -21.27 24.38
C GLU A 392 21.33 -22.72 23.91
N ILE A 393 22.54 -23.25 24.10
CA ILE A 393 22.88 -24.63 23.74
C ILE A 393 22.80 -25.51 24.99
N ILE A 394 21.85 -26.43 25.00
CA ILE A 394 21.68 -27.43 26.04
C ILE A 394 22.69 -28.56 25.77
N GLU A 395 23.62 -28.79 26.70
CA GLU A 395 24.56 -29.92 26.59
C GLU A 395 23.80 -31.22 26.89
N ILE A 396 23.91 -32.19 25.98
CA ILE A 396 23.23 -33.49 26.09
C ILE A 396 24.31 -34.54 26.33
N GLU A 397 24.24 -35.23 27.46
CA GLU A 397 25.15 -36.35 27.75
C GLU A 397 24.72 -37.58 26.93
N GLY A 398 25.69 -38.28 26.33
CA GLY A 398 25.47 -39.32 25.31
C GLY A 398 24.72 -40.59 25.72
N ASN A 399 24.04 -40.59 26.87
CA ASN A 399 23.21 -41.70 27.36
C ASN A 399 21.69 -41.43 27.24
N ASP A 400 21.26 -40.21 26.88
CA ASP A 400 19.84 -39.82 26.89
C ASP A 400 19.22 -39.71 25.48
N VAL A 401 19.86 -40.24 24.44
CA VAL A 401 19.31 -40.24 23.07
C VAL A 401 19.27 -41.67 22.53
N ASP A 402 18.06 -42.23 22.42
CA ASP A 402 17.82 -43.44 21.63
C ASP A 402 18.25 -43.12 20.18
N SER A 403 19.27 -43.84 19.72
CA SER A 403 20.06 -43.55 18.52
C SER A 403 19.33 -43.74 17.18
N GLU A 404 17.99 -43.76 17.18
CA GLU A 404 17.17 -44.05 15.99
C GLU A 404 16.52 -42.80 15.35
N GLU A 405 16.66 -41.59 15.91
CA GLU A 405 15.94 -40.39 15.42
C GLU A 405 16.81 -39.26 14.82
N VAL A 406 18.12 -39.44 14.61
CA VAL A 406 18.98 -38.37 14.08
C VAL A 406 19.60 -38.76 12.74
N ASP A 407 18.75 -38.95 11.73
CA ASP A 407 19.18 -38.90 10.34
C ASP A 407 19.03 -37.45 9.83
N ALA A 408 20.17 -36.83 9.48
CA ALA A 408 20.17 -35.55 8.78
C ALA A 408 19.47 -35.74 7.43
N ALA A 409 18.32 -35.11 7.24
CA ALA A 409 17.59 -35.15 5.98
C ALA A 409 18.50 -34.68 4.83
N ASN A 410 18.70 -35.57 3.85
CA ASN A 410 19.40 -35.25 2.62
C ASN A 410 18.59 -34.20 1.86
N LEU A 411 19.27 -33.15 1.36
CA LEU A 411 18.66 -32.06 0.60
C LEU A 411 17.97 -32.52 -0.72
N GLU A 412 18.19 -33.75 -1.15
CA GLU A 412 17.59 -34.34 -2.37
C GLU A 412 16.13 -34.78 -2.17
N ASP A 413 15.65 -34.96 -0.94
CA ASP A 413 14.27 -35.41 -0.66
C ASP A 413 13.22 -34.28 -0.69
N LEU A 414 13.63 -33.03 -0.95
CA LEU A 414 12.74 -31.86 -1.08
C LEU A 414 12.25 -31.59 -2.50
N GLU A 415 12.54 -32.48 -3.47
CA GLU A 415 12.01 -32.38 -4.85
C GLU A 415 10.57 -32.90 -4.98
N GLY A 416 9.97 -33.42 -3.90
CA GLY A 416 8.62 -33.99 -3.90
C GLY A 416 7.46 -33.10 -3.43
N PHE A 417 7.67 -31.82 -3.09
CA PHE A 417 6.63 -30.95 -2.50
C PHE A 417 6.30 -29.68 -3.32
#